data_AF-A0A7D5MTP7-F1
#
_entry.id   AF-A0A7D5MTP7-F1
#
_cell.length_a   1.000
_cell.length_b   1.000
_cell.length_c   1.000
_cell.angle_alpha   90.00
_cell.angle_beta   90.00
_cell.angle_gamma   90.00
#
_symmetry.space_group_name_H-M   'P 1'
#
loop_
_entity.id
_entity.type
_entity.pdbx_description
1 polymer ?
#
loop_
_entity_poly.entity_id
_entity_poly.type
_entity_poly.pdbx_seq_one_letter_code
_entity_poly.pdbx_strand_id
1 'polypeptide(L)' 'MVDELDIYRTAQLMVNQHGHDAPIHAAMRQDQLSASGDVKGANVWRRVLTAIDVLLVRDRGGSQTLQ' A
#
# COMPACT_ATOMS: atom_id res chain seq x y z
N MET A 1 -6.01 -17.56 1.95
CA MET A 1 -6.10 -16.28 2.68
C MET A 1 -4.76 -15.60 2.51
N VAL A 2 -4.74 -14.33 2.09
CA VAL A 2 -3.48 -13.58 2.04
C VAL A 2 -3.14 -13.19 3.47
N ASP A 3 -1.91 -13.50 3.89
CA ASP A 3 -1.44 -13.21 5.23
C ASP A 3 -1.21 -11.70 5.38
N GLU A 4 -1.46 -11.15 6.57
CA GLU A 4 -1.25 -9.72 6.81
C GLU A 4 0.22 -9.34 6.60
N LEU A 5 1.15 -10.26 6.84
CA LEU A 5 2.56 -10.07 6.57
C LEU A 5 2.86 -9.86 5.07
N ASP A 6 2.18 -10.59 4.18
CA ASP A 6 2.34 -10.45 2.74
C ASP A 6 1.78 -9.10 2.24
N ILE A 7 0.71 -8.61 2.86
CA ILE A 7 0.15 -7.28 2.59
C ILE A 7 1.17 -6.20 2.97
N TYR A 8 1.76 -6.28 4.18
CA TYR A 8 2.77 -5.33 4.63
C TYR A 8 4.07 -5.39 3.81
N ARG A 9 4.53 -6.58 3.41
CA ARG A 9 5.69 -6.74 2.51
C ARG A 9 5.44 -6.10 1.15
N THR A 10 4.26 -6.31 0.59
CA THR A 10 3.85 -5.69 -0.68
C THR A 10 3.79 -4.17 -0.54
N ALA A 11 3.21 -3.67 0.55
CA ALA A 11 3.15 -2.24 0.85
C ALA A 11 4.54 -1.62 1.02
N GLN A 12 5.44 -2.27 1.75
CA GLN A 12 6.82 -1.84 1.93
C GLN A 12 7.56 -1.78 0.59
N LEU A 13 7.39 -2.79 -0.26
CA LEU A 13 7.99 -2.81 -1.59
C LEU A 13 7.45 -1.68 -2.48
N MET A 14 6.15 -1.37 -2.39
CA MET A 14 5.54 -0.24 -3.10
C MET A 14 6.10 1.11 -2.63
N VAL A 15 6.21 1.31 -1.31
CA VAL A 15 6.82 2.51 -0.73
C VAL A 15 8.28 2.65 -1.14
N ASN A 16 9.05 1.55 -1.15
CA ASN A 16 10.45 1.59 -1.56
C ASN A 16 10.63 1.90 -3.06
N GLN A 17 9.70 1.46 -3.92
CA GLN A 17 9.79 1.68 -5.37
C GLN A 17 9.21 3.03 -5.81
N HIS A 18 8.12 3.47 -5.19
CA HIS A 18 7.32 4.62 -5.64
C HIS A 18 7.29 5.77 -4.62
N GLY A 19 7.83 5.59 -3.41
CA GLY A 19 7.84 6.61 -2.37
C GLY A 19 6.44 7.14 -2.04
N HIS A 20 6.27 8.45 -2.16
CA HIS A 20 4.99 9.13 -1.92
C HIS A 20 3.91 8.82 -2.97
N ASP A 21 4.29 8.29 -4.14
CA ASP A 21 3.35 7.90 -5.20
C ASP A 21 2.80 6.48 -5.01
N ALA A 22 3.37 5.69 -4.08
CA ALA A 22 2.91 4.35 -3.74
C ALA A 22 1.38 4.20 -3.53
N PRO A 23 0.68 5.08 -2.78
CA PRO A 23 -0.77 4.99 -2.62
C PRO A 23 -1.53 5.20 -3.94
N ILE A 24 -1.05 6.05 -4.85
CA ILE A 24 -1.68 6.26 -6.15
C ILE A 24 -1.57 5.00 -7.00
N HIS A 25 -0.39 4.39 -7.07
CA HIS A 25 -0.19 3.13 -7.79
C HIS A 25 -1.04 1.98 -7.21
N ALA A 26 -1.21 1.93 -5.89
CA ALA A 26 -2.06 0.93 -5.23
C ALA A 26 -3.55 1.13 -5.55
N ALA A 27 -4.02 2.38 -5.55
CA ALA A 27 -5.39 2.74 -5.91
C ALA A 27 -5.68 2.36 -7.36
N MET A 28 -4.79 2.68 -8.29
CA MET A 28 -4.94 2.30 -9.71
C MET A 28 -5.07 0.79 -9.90
N ARG A 29 -4.26 -0.01 -9.21
CA ARG A 29 -4.36 -1.48 -9.21
C ARG A 29 -5.71 -1.97 -8.67
N GLN A 30 -6.19 -1.36 -7.59
CA GLN A 30 -7.49 -1.68 -7.02
C GLN A 30 -8.63 -1.41 -8.02
N ASP A 31 -8.62 -0.24 -8.65
CA ASP A 31 -9.64 0.15 -9.62
C ASP A 31 -9.61 -0.74 -10.87
N GLN A 32 -8.41 -1.08 -11.35
CA GLN A 32 -8.26 -1.97 -12.51
C GLN A 32 -8.81 -3.38 -12.25
N LEU A 33 -8.60 -3.93 -11.05
CA LEU A 33 -9.14 -5.24 -10.66
C LEU A 33 -10.65 -5.18 -10.38
N SER A 34 -11.13 -4.08 -9.81
CA SER A 34 -12.57 -3.87 -9.62
C SER A 34 -13.28 -3.79 -10.98
N ALA A 35 -12.69 -3.07 -11.95
CA ALA A 35 -13.20 -2.96 -13.31
C ALA A 35 -13.17 -4.29 -14.07
N SER A 36 -12.19 -5.16 -13.79
CA SER A 36 -12.13 -6.51 -14.36
C SER A 36 -13.08 -7.52 -13.69
N GLY A 37 -13.82 -7.11 -12.66
CA GLY A 37 -14.70 -7.98 -11.88
C GLY A 37 -13.99 -8.84 -10.83
N ASP A 38 -12.67 -8.65 -10.62
CA ASP A 38 -11.93 -9.32 -9.55
C ASP A 38 -12.03 -8.53 -8.24
N VAL A 39 -13.20 -8.63 -7.61
CA VAL A 39 -13.49 -8.00 -6.32
C VAL A 39 -12.58 -8.51 -5.21
N LYS A 40 -12.10 -9.77 -5.30
CA LYS A 40 -11.18 -10.35 -4.31
C LYS A 40 -9.81 -9.69 -4.42
N GLY A 41 -9.29 -9.56 -5.63
CA GLY A 41 -8.06 -8.82 -5.92
C GLY A 41 -8.16 -7.37 -5.47
N ALA A 42 -9.24 -6.67 -5.82
CA ALA A 42 -9.47 -5.29 -5.39
C ALA A 42 -9.44 -5.13 -3.85
N ASN A 43 -10.04 -6.07 -3.11
CA ASN A 43 -10.03 -6.03 -1.64
C ASN A 43 -8.61 -6.24 -1.05
N VAL A 44 -7.79 -7.10 -1.67
CA VAL A 44 -6.37 -7.23 -1.29
C VAL A 44 -5.62 -5.92 -1.50
N TRP A 45 -5.79 -5.28 -2.66
CA TRP A 45 -5.15 -3.98 -2.94
C TRP A 45 -5.64 -2.85 -2.05
N ARG A 46 -6.91 -2.87 -1.63
CA ARG A 46 -7.43 -1.96 -0.62
C ARG A 46 -6.69 -2.08 0.71
N ARG A 47 -6.40 -3.32 1.15
CA ARG A 47 -5.62 -3.56 2.38
C ARG A 47 -4.16 -3.13 2.22
N VAL A 48 -3.57 -3.37 1.05
CA VAL A 48 -2.21 -2.88 0.72
C VAL A 48 -2.17 -1.36 0.80
N LEU A 49 -3.17 -0.66 0.27
CA LEU A 49 -3.27 0.80 0.33
C LEU A 49 -3.32 1.31 1.78
N THR A 50 -4.10 0.67 2.65
CA THR A 50 -4.11 0.98 4.09
C THR A 50 -2.73 0.77 4.73
N ALA A 51 -2.04 -0.33 4.40
CA ALA A 51 -0.70 -0.59 4.94
C ALA A 51 0.34 0.42 4.43
N ILE A 52 0.25 0.84 3.15
CA ILE A 52 1.10 1.89 2.59
C ILE A 52 0.93 3.21 3.36
N ASP A 53 -0.32 3.61 3.63
CA ASP A 53 -0.60 4.85 4.37
C ASP A 53 0.01 4.79 5.78
N VAL A 54 -0.17 3.67 6.49
CA VAL A 54 0.46 3.44 7.80
C VAL A 54 1.99 3.53 7.72
N LEU A 55 2.61 2.94 6.69
CA LEU A 55 4.07 2.99 6.50
C LEU A 55 4.56 4.41 6.20
N LEU A 56 3.89 5.16 5.33
CA LEU A 56 4.26 6.54 4.98
C LEU A 56 4.04 7.50 6.15
N VAL A 57 3.00 7.28 6.96
CA VAL A 57 2.77 8.05 8.20
C VAL A 57 3.87 7.74 9.22
N ARG A 58 4.27 6.48 9.36
CA ARG A 58 5.38 6.08 10.25
C ARG A 58 6.72 6.64 9.79
N ASP A 59 7.01 6.62 8.50
CA ASP A 59 8.24 7.15 7.92
C ASP A 59 8.34 8.67 8.12
N ARG A 60 7.24 9.41 7.88
CA ARG A 60 7.16 10.85 8.15
C ARG A 60 7.22 11.20 9.63
N GLY A 61 6.66 10.36 10.50
CA GLY A 61 6.70 10.55 11.96
C GLY A 61 8.03 10.15 12.61
N GLY A 62 8.80 9.25 11.98
CA GLY A 62 10.10 8.78 12.46
C GLY A 62 11.28 9.64 12.04
N SER A 63 11.11 10.47 11.00
CA SER A 63 12.18 11.32 10.45
C SER A 63 12.29 12.71 11.11
N GLN A 64 11.47 13.03 12.12
CA GLN A 64 11.55 14.28 12.87
C GLN A 64 11.99 14.02 14.32
N THR A 65 13.23 13.60 14.52
CA THR A 65 13.94 13.75 15.79
C THR A 65 15.44 13.89 15.49
N LEU A 66 15.97 15.07 15.86
CA LEU A 66 17.37 15.52 15.88
C LEU A 66 17.94 16.14 14.60
N GLN A 67 17.70 17.45 14.43
CA GLN A 67 18.80 18.41 14.26
C GLN A 67 18.44 19.78 14.82
#